data_AF-A0A0T8U4S8-F1
#
_entry.id   AF-A0A0T8U4S8-F1
#
_cell.length_a   1.000
_cell.length_b   1.000
_cell.length_c   1.000
_cell.angle_alpha   90.00
_cell.angle_beta   90.00
_cell.angle_gamma   90.00
#
_symmetry.space_group_name_H-M   'P 1'
#
loop_
_entity.id
_entity.type
_entity.pdbx_description
1 polymer ?
#
loop_
_entity_poly.entity_id
_entity_poly.type
_entity_poly.pdbx_seq_one_letter_code
_entity_poly.pdbx_strand_id
1 'polypeptide(L)'
;MNDKQEIVNRIENFESNQVFIANDFFDIAGYETVRSTLNRLVKDKEITRILKGIYYKPKYIELIGEYAMASVDEIADAIARKYNWTIAPSGNTALNLLGLSTQVPAKWTYISDGRYASFNVGKARI
;
A
#
# COMPACT_ATOMS: atom_id res chain seq x y z
N MET A 1 2.08 -4.12 28.10
CA MET A 1 2.60 -4.58 26.80
C MET A 1 3.24 -3.40 26.09
N ASN A 2 4.30 -3.59 25.31
CA ASN A 2 4.93 -2.51 24.57
C ASN A 2 4.26 -2.42 23.19
N ASP A 3 3.23 -1.59 23.04
CA ASP A 3 2.43 -1.45 21.82
C ASP A 3 3.29 -1.29 20.55
N LYS A 4 4.44 -0.60 20.67
CA LYS A 4 5.38 -0.41 19.56
C LYS A 4 5.97 -1.73 19.08
N GLN A 5 6.26 -2.65 19.99
CA GLN A 5 6.81 -3.95 19.64
C GLN A 5 5.75 -4.81 18.96
N GLU A 6 4.50 -4.74 19.41
CA GLU A 6 3.40 -5.48 18.79
C GLU A 6 3.14 -5.03 17.34
N ILE A 7 3.21 -3.72 17.08
CA ILE A 7 3.13 -3.16 15.72
C ILE A 7 4.26 -3.72 14.84
N VAL A 8 5.50 -3.74 15.35
CA VAL A 8 6.65 -4.26 14.61
C VAL A 8 6.48 -5.75 14.32
N ASN A 9 6.15 -6.55 15.33
CA ASN A 9 5.91 -7.98 15.18
C ASN A 9 4.82 -8.27 14.14
N ARG A 10 3.73 -7.48 14.13
CA ARG A 10 2.67 -7.65 13.13
C ARG A 10 3.16 -7.36 11.71
N ILE A 11 3.99 -6.33 11.51
CA ILE A 11 4.61 -6.02 10.21
C ILE A 11 5.61 -7.10 9.79
N GLU A 12 6.39 -7.64 10.72
CA GLU A 12 7.33 -8.73 10.45
C GLU A 12 6.61 -9.99 9.96
N ASN A 13 5.39 -10.24 10.42
CA ASN A 13 4.54 -11.35 9.97
C ASN A 13 3.79 -11.08 8.66
N PHE A 14 3.84 -9.87 8.09
CA PHE A 14 3.29 -9.63 6.77
C PHE A 14 4.11 -10.32 5.68
N GLU A 15 3.41 -10.69 4.62
CA GLU A 15 4.06 -11.16 3.40
C GLU A 15 5.00 -10.09 2.85
N SER A 16 6.07 -10.54 2.21
CA SER A 16 7.01 -9.62 1.57
C SER A 16 6.30 -8.86 0.44
N ASN A 17 6.56 -7.56 0.32
CA ASN A 17 5.88 -6.63 -0.60
C ASN A 17 4.42 -6.28 -0.26
N GLN A 18 3.89 -6.75 0.87
CA GLN A 18 2.50 -6.46 1.26
C GLN A 18 2.27 -4.97 1.56
N VAL A 19 1.18 -4.42 1.01
CA VAL A 19 0.71 -3.05 1.26
C VAL A 19 -0.23 -3.01 2.46
N PHE A 20 -0.02 -2.06 3.36
CA PHE A 20 -0.82 -1.89 4.57
C PHE A 20 -1.07 -0.42 4.90
N ILE A 21 -2.07 -0.17 5.74
CA ILE A 21 -2.48 1.19 6.12
C ILE A 21 -2.27 1.40 7.62
N ALA A 22 -2.14 2.66 8.04
CA ALA A 22 -2.00 2.98 9.46
C ALA A 22 -3.17 2.47 10.31
N ASN A 23 -4.38 2.37 9.71
CA ASN A 23 -5.57 1.91 10.41
C ASN A 23 -5.49 0.43 10.82
N ASP A 24 -4.64 -0.38 10.17
CA ASP A 24 -4.46 -1.81 10.45
C ASP A 24 -3.82 -2.08 11.85
N PHE A 25 -3.50 -1.02 12.59
CA PHE A 25 -2.86 -1.07 13.92
C PHE A 25 -3.64 -0.30 15.00
N PHE A 26 -4.83 0.24 14.70
CA PHE A 26 -5.62 0.99 15.69
C PHE A 26 -6.26 0.09 16.76
N ASP A 27 -6.29 -1.22 16.54
CA ASP A 27 -6.61 -2.22 17.55
C ASP A 27 -5.47 -2.42 18.57
N ILE A 28 -4.23 -2.04 18.22
CA ILE A 28 -3.06 -2.14 19.11
C ILE A 28 -2.86 -0.83 19.90
N ALA A 29 -2.91 0.32 19.22
CA ALA A 29 -2.57 1.60 19.85
C ALA A 29 -3.28 2.81 19.24
N GLY A 30 -3.27 3.91 20.00
CA GLY A 30 -3.77 5.20 19.54
C GLY A 30 -2.98 5.80 18.37
N TYR A 31 -3.61 6.74 17.67
CA TYR A 31 -3.11 7.35 16.44
C TYR A 31 -1.66 7.85 16.52
N GLU A 32 -1.30 8.60 17.58
CA GLU A 32 0.04 9.17 17.71
C GLU A 32 1.11 8.10 17.91
N THR A 33 0.82 7.04 18.66
CA THR A 33 1.74 5.92 18.88
C THR A 33 1.97 5.15 17.57
N VAL A 34 0.91 4.83 16.84
CA VAL A 34 1.00 4.16 15.53
C VAL A 34 1.78 5.04 14.56
N ARG A 35 1.42 6.32 14.43
CA ARG A 35 2.08 7.27 13.53
C ARG A 35 3.56 7.41 13.84
N SER A 36 3.93 7.60 15.11
CA SER A 36 5.32 7.73 15.54
C SER A 36 6.13 6.47 15.24
N THR A 37 5.55 5.30 15.52
CA THR A 37 6.19 4.00 15.26
C THR A 37 6.43 3.77 13.77
N LEU A 38 5.40 3.94 12.93
CA LEU A 38 5.54 3.81 11.47
C LEU A 38 6.52 4.84 10.88
N ASN A 39 6.55 6.07 11.41
CA ASN A 39 7.52 7.07 10.97
C ASN A 39 8.96 6.64 11.28
N ARG A 40 9.18 6.04 12.45
CA ARG A 40 10.50 5.49 12.82
C ARG A 40 10.90 4.36 11.89
N LEU A 41 10.02 3.38 11.65
CA LEU A 41 10.31 2.26 10.75
C LEU A 41 10.62 2.72 9.31
N VAL A 42 9.94 3.77 8.83
CA VAL A 42 10.27 4.40 7.54
C VAL A 42 11.66 5.03 7.56
N LYS A 43 12.02 5.73 8.64
CA LYS A 43 13.35 6.35 8.80
C LYS A 43 14.46 5.30 8.82
N ASP A 44 14.18 4.17 9.46
CA ASP A 44 15.11 3.05 9.61
C ASP A 44 15.12 2.14 8.35
N LYS A 45 14.32 2.48 7.33
CA LYS A 45 14.18 1.77 6.04
C LYS A 45 13.64 0.34 6.15
N GLU A 46 13.05 -0.01 7.28
CA GLU A 46 12.38 -1.31 7.48
C GLU A 46 11.09 -1.41 6.69
N ILE A 47 10.41 -0.28 6.49
CA ILE A 47 9.23 -0.17 5.63
C ILE A 47 9.35 1.06 4.74
N THR A 48 8.59 1.12 3.65
CA THR A 48 8.56 2.29 2.79
C THR A 48 7.18 2.92 2.77
N ARG A 49 7.12 4.25 2.86
CA ARG A 49 5.89 5.02 2.74
C ARG A 49 5.58 5.28 1.26
N ILE A 50 4.39 4.87 0.83
CA ILE A 50 3.89 5.11 -0.55
C ILE A 50 3.11 6.42 -0.58
N LEU A 51 2.12 6.55 0.30
CA LEU A 51 1.27 7.72 0.46
C LEU A 51 1.12 8.04 1.95
N LYS A 52 0.52 9.18 2.28
CA LYS A 52 0.20 9.50 3.69
C LYS A 52 -0.71 8.40 4.27
N GLY A 53 -0.19 7.64 5.23
CA GLY A 53 -0.93 6.56 5.90
C GLY A 53 -0.98 5.24 5.14
N ILE A 54 -0.21 5.09 4.06
CA ILE A 54 -0.11 3.86 3.25
C ILE A 54 1.36 3.50 3.08
N TYR A 55 1.70 2.25 3.37
CA TYR A 55 3.06 1.75 3.48
C TYR A 55 3.16 0.38 2.82
N TYR A 56 4.38 -0.06 2.52
CA TYR A 56 4.64 -1.46 2.17
C TYR A 56 5.88 -2.00 2.87
N LYS A 57 5.90 -3.31 3.05
CA LYS A 57 7.07 -4.06 3.52
C LYS A 57 7.98 -4.37 2.32
N PRO A 58 9.12 -3.69 2.16
CA PRO A 58 9.95 -3.85 0.99
C PRO A 58 10.55 -5.26 0.91
N LYS A 59 10.58 -5.82 -0.31
CA LYS A 59 11.23 -7.11 -0.59
C LYS A 59 12.48 -6.84 -1.40
N TYR A 60 13.66 -7.15 -0.87
CA TYR A 60 14.88 -7.05 -1.66
C TYR A 60 14.94 -8.19 -2.68
N ILE A 61 15.20 -7.86 -3.94
CA ILE A 61 15.34 -8.82 -5.04
C ILE A 61 16.83 -8.87 -5.42
N GLU A 62 17.53 -9.91 -4.95
CA GLU A 62 18.97 -10.09 -5.20
C GLU A 62 19.33 -10.10 -6.69
N LEU A 63 18.47 -10.70 -7.53
CA LEU A 63 18.70 -10.82 -8.97
C LEU A 63 18.89 -9.47 -9.68
N ILE A 64 18.17 -8.43 -9.24
CA ILE A 64 18.22 -7.10 -9.84
C ILE A 64 18.90 -6.06 -8.93
N GLY A 65 19.29 -6.47 -7.71
CA GLY A 65 19.93 -5.59 -6.74
C GLY A 65 19.03 -4.47 -6.18
N GLU A 66 17.71 -4.58 -6.35
CA GLU A 66 16.73 -3.54 -6.02
C GLU A 66 15.59 -4.06 -5.14
N TYR A 67 14.87 -3.14 -4.49
CA TYR A 67 13.65 -3.49 -3.76
C TYR A 67 12.46 -3.57 -4.71
N ALA A 68 11.65 -4.62 -4.56
CA ALA A 68 10.39 -4.78 -5.24
C ALA A 68 9.48 -3.59 -4.95
N MET A 69 8.84 -3.06 -5.99
CA MET A 69 7.76 -2.09 -5.82
C MET A 69 6.45 -2.85 -5.56
N ALA A 70 5.63 -2.31 -4.67
CA ALA A 70 4.26 -2.79 -4.47
C ALA A 70 3.44 -2.65 -5.76
N SER A 71 2.50 -3.58 -5.97
CA SER A 71 1.58 -3.53 -7.11
C SER A 71 0.72 -2.28 -7.05
N VAL A 72 0.48 -1.63 -8.19
CA VAL A 72 -0.41 -0.45 -8.25
C VAL A 72 -1.86 -0.83 -7.87
N ASP A 73 -2.25 -2.07 -8.14
CA ASP A 73 -3.54 -2.65 -7.77
C ASP A 73 -3.68 -2.82 -6.25
N GLU A 74 -2.69 -3.41 -5.58
CA GLU A 74 -2.66 -3.52 -4.11
C GLU A 74 -2.65 -2.15 -3.42
N ILE A 75 -2.02 -1.15 -4.05
CA ILE A 75 -2.03 0.23 -3.56
C ILE A 75 -3.43 0.84 -3.72
N ALA A 76 -4.12 0.58 -4.83
CA ALA A 76 -5.51 1.01 -5.03
C ALA A 76 -6.43 0.40 -3.97
N ASP A 77 -6.28 -0.89 -3.68
CA ASP A 77 -7.02 -1.58 -2.61
C ASP A 77 -6.72 -0.99 -1.23
N ALA A 78 -5.45 -0.67 -0.93
CA ALA A 78 -5.08 -0.02 0.31
C ALA A 78 -5.66 1.40 0.45
N ILE A 79 -5.72 2.16 -0.66
CA ILE A 79 -6.40 3.46 -0.70
C ILE A 79 -7.89 3.28 -0.39
N ALA A 80 -8.54 2.31 -1.04
CA ALA A 80 -9.94 2.00 -0.84
C ALA A 80 -10.23 1.62 0.62
N ARG A 81 -9.46 0.68 1.20
CA ARG A 81 -9.55 0.31 2.63
C ARG A 81 -9.40 1.51 3.56
N LYS A 82 -8.42 2.39 3.29
CA LYS A 82 -8.15 3.55 4.14
C LYS A 82 -9.33 4.53 4.19
N TYR A 83 -10.02 4.73 3.07
CA TYR A 83 -11.17 5.63 2.97
C TYR A 83 -12.52 4.91 3.09
N ASN A 84 -12.49 3.60 3.35
CA ASN A 84 -13.67 2.75 3.44
C ASN A 84 -14.53 2.81 2.16
N TRP A 85 -13.86 2.73 1.01
CA TRP A 85 -14.48 2.63 -0.32
C TRP A 85 -14.44 1.20 -0.82
N THR A 86 -15.42 0.86 -1.64
CA THR A 86 -15.40 -0.32 -2.51
C THR A 86 -14.96 0.12 -3.89
N ILE A 87 -14.04 -0.60 -4.51
CA ILE A 87 -13.55 -0.30 -5.86
C ILE A 87 -13.64 -1.51 -6.78
N ALA A 88 -13.77 -1.26 -8.09
CA ALA A 88 -13.64 -2.26 -9.13
C ALA A 88 -12.81 -1.70 -10.29
N PRO A 89 -11.88 -2.48 -10.88
CA PRO A 89 -11.06 -2.01 -11.99
C PRO A 89 -11.92 -1.71 -13.22
N SER A 90 -11.50 -0.73 -14.02
CA SER A 90 -12.24 -0.31 -15.22
C SER A 90 -11.30 0.07 -16.37
N GLY A 91 -11.83 0.07 -17.59
CA GLY A 91 -11.07 0.43 -18.78
C GLY A 91 -9.82 -0.44 -18.98
N ASN A 92 -8.69 0.20 -19.29
CA ASN A 92 -7.43 -0.51 -19.54
C ASN A 92 -6.91 -1.26 -18.30
N THR A 93 -7.23 -0.79 -17.10
CA THR A 93 -6.89 -1.50 -15.86
C THR A 93 -7.59 -2.84 -15.78
N ALA A 94 -8.90 -2.87 -16.04
CA ALA A 94 -9.66 -4.13 -16.07
C ALA A 94 -9.11 -5.08 -17.13
N LEU A 95 -8.85 -4.57 -18.35
CA LEU A 95 -8.29 -5.40 -19.42
C LEU A 95 -6.94 -6.01 -19.04
N ASN A 96 -6.06 -5.24 -18.39
CA ASN A 96 -4.76 -5.73 -17.97
C ASN A 96 -4.87 -6.76 -16.84
N LEU A 97 -5.64 -6.46 -15.79
CA LEU A 97 -5.81 -7.36 -14.64
C LEU A 97 -6.52 -8.66 -15.00
N LEU A 98 -7.44 -8.64 -15.96
CA LEU A 98 -8.15 -9.83 -16.46
C LEU A 98 -7.34 -10.62 -17.50
N GLY A 99 -6.12 -10.19 -17.85
CA GLY A 99 -5.29 -10.85 -18.87
C GLY A 99 -5.81 -10.69 -20.31
N LEU A 100 -6.78 -9.79 -20.53
CA LEU A 100 -7.32 -9.46 -21.84
C LEU A 100 -6.42 -8.48 -22.61
N SER A 101 -5.43 -7.89 -21.94
CA SER A 101 -4.39 -7.04 -22.52
C SER A 101 -3.07 -7.19 -21.77
N THR A 102 -1.95 -7.17 -22.50
CA THR A 102 -0.60 -7.13 -21.93
C THR A 102 -0.10 -5.71 -21.67
N GLN A 103 -0.87 -4.69 -22.07
CA GLN A 103 -0.49 -3.30 -21.89
C GLN A 103 -0.52 -2.93 -20.40
N VAL A 104 0.63 -2.54 -19.86
CA VAL A 104 0.71 -1.92 -18.54
C VAL A 104 0.21 -0.47 -18.63
N PRO A 105 -0.91 -0.11 -17.97
CA PRO A 105 -1.48 1.21 -18.12
C PRO A 105 -0.69 2.26 -17.32
N ALA A 106 -0.52 3.46 -17.90
CA ALA A 106 0.06 4.60 -17.17
C ALA A 106 -0.93 5.20 -16.15
N LYS A 107 -2.23 5.08 -16.44
CA LYS A 107 -3.34 5.51 -15.58
C LYS A 107 -4.17 4.30 -15.18
N TRP A 108 -4.26 4.04 -13.89
CA TRP A 108 -4.96 2.93 -13.28
C TRP A 108 -6.34 3.38 -12.83
N THR A 109 -7.38 3.02 -13.58
CA THR A 109 -8.74 3.54 -13.37
C THR A 109 -9.66 2.55 -12.68
N TYR A 110 -10.32 3.00 -11.62
CA TYR A 110 -11.29 2.23 -10.86
C TYR A 110 -12.61 2.98 -10.76
N ILE A 111 -13.71 2.24 -10.72
CA ILE A 111 -15.02 2.75 -10.31
C ILE A 111 -15.11 2.56 -8.80
N SER A 112 -15.62 3.55 -8.08
CA SER A 112 -15.76 3.51 -6.61
C SER A 112 -17.12 4.01 -6.14
N ASP A 113 -17.54 3.56 -4.96
CA ASP A 113 -18.65 4.15 -4.19
C ASP A 113 -18.25 5.45 -3.44
N GLY A 114 -16.95 5.76 -3.41
CA GLY A 114 -16.38 6.96 -2.84
C GLY A 114 -16.40 8.19 -3.77
N ARG A 115 -15.80 9.28 -3.29
CA ARG A 115 -15.62 10.51 -4.08
C ARG A 115 -14.64 10.30 -5.23
N TYR A 116 -14.77 11.11 -6.28
CA TYR A 116 -13.72 11.23 -7.29
C TYR A 116 -12.41 11.71 -6.66
N ALA A 117 -11.35 10.95 -6.88
CA ALA A 117 -10.02 11.25 -6.38
C ALA A 117 -8.95 10.82 -7.40
N SER A 118 -7.74 11.37 -7.26
CA SER A 118 -6.56 10.91 -8.00
C SER A 118 -5.36 10.86 -7.07
N PHE A 119 -4.54 9.84 -7.24
CA PHE A 119 -3.32 9.62 -6.46
C PHE A 119 -2.15 9.36 -7.40
N ASN A 120 -1.00 9.95 -7.12
CA ASN A 120 0.23 9.68 -7.86
C ASN A 120 1.10 8.72 -7.05
N VAL A 121 1.52 7.64 -7.69
CA VAL A 121 2.35 6.58 -7.11
C VAL A 121 3.55 6.38 -8.03
N GLY A 122 4.67 7.02 -7.71
CA GLY A 122 5.81 7.10 -8.62
C GLY A 122 5.40 7.73 -9.96
N LYS A 123 5.51 6.97 -11.05
CA LYS A 123 5.09 7.39 -12.40
C LYS A 123 3.66 6.98 -12.75
N ALA A 124 3.02 6.14 -11.95
CA ALA A 124 1.65 5.71 -12.15
C ALA A 124 0.68 6.71 -11.52
N ARG A 125 -0.50 6.85 -12.13
CA ARG A 125 -1.61 7.60 -11.57
C ARG A 125 -2.79 6.67 -11.36
N ILE A 126 -3.32 6.64 -10.13
CA ILE A 126 -4.57 5.98 -9.79
C ILE A 126 -5.67 7.05 -9.81
#